data_AF-A0A934SEM2-F1
#
_entry.id   AF-A0A934SEM2-F1
#
_cell.length_a   1.000
_cell.length_b   1.000
_cell.length_c   1.000
_cell.angle_alpha   90.00
_cell.angle_beta   90.00
_cell.angle_gamma   90.00
#
_symmetry.space_group_name_H-M   'P 1'
#
loop_
_entity.id
_entity.type
_entity.pdbx_description
1 polymer ?
#
loop_
_entity_poly.entity_id
_entity_poly.type
_entity_poly.pdbx_seq_one_letter_code
_entity_poly.pdbx_strand_id
1 'polypeptide(L)'
;MSHSGLLNAKGALIALVLVGTCFSVAVDYRDYVVKAREVDEQQAVIQELNHKLMESRQALSVKRQAEDAEAEIYQSMLSSVDGNAEKLALLESSKSDLEAGLNGLESEFEVYRKSYREQEFQTAVGEHYRHLTTSDGKVYDDVTIRKVTPVGLEVRHKSGIARIHASALPAKWQERFQWNDEERRGQLEKERLVLVMASIRKSEAEIAQSKLRRARALSRLNSEGKEKIREALSQNVLKWDNVLLGLHDQLIDAKFASKGHASVPDGLETWKTRMNRISRRIDYATQELHEARAKLDQLPQ
;
A
#
# COMPACT_ATOMS: atom_id res chain seq x y z
N MET A 1 -30.86 -78.99 -125.73
CA MET A 1 -30.18 -79.54 -124.54
C MET A 1 -29.95 -78.39 -123.57
N SER A 2 -30.66 -78.49 -122.43
CA SER A 2 -30.64 -77.75 -121.17
C SER A 2 -29.68 -76.55 -120.95
N HIS A 3 -30.21 -75.32 -120.93
CA HIS A 3 -29.60 -74.13 -120.30
C HIS A 3 -30.43 -73.56 -119.12
N SER A 4 -31.44 -74.29 -118.65
CA SER A 4 -32.38 -73.85 -117.61
C SER A 4 -31.84 -73.91 -116.17
N GLY A 5 -30.59 -74.34 -115.95
CA GLY A 5 -29.95 -74.35 -114.62
C GLY A 5 -29.28 -73.03 -114.22
N LEU A 6 -28.94 -72.15 -115.17
CA LEU A 6 -28.12 -70.96 -114.90
C LEU A 6 -28.94 -69.75 -114.40
N LEU A 7 -30.24 -69.70 -114.74
CA LEU A 7 -31.14 -68.59 -114.37
C LEU A 7 -31.58 -68.66 -112.89
N ASN A 8 -31.81 -69.86 -112.34
CA ASN A 8 -32.11 -70.04 -110.92
C ASN A 8 -30.92 -69.72 -110.02
N ALA A 9 -29.69 -69.99 -110.47
CA ALA A 9 -28.47 -69.64 -109.72
C ALA A 9 -28.25 -68.12 -109.64
N LYS A 10 -28.55 -67.37 -110.71
CA LYS A 10 -28.41 -65.90 -110.72
C LYS A 10 -29.48 -65.21 -109.86
N GLY A 11 -30.73 -65.69 -109.90
CA GLY A 11 -31.81 -65.18 -109.04
C GLY A 11 -31.55 -65.41 -107.56
N ALA A 12 -31.05 -66.59 -107.18
CA ALA A 12 -30.67 -66.91 -105.81
C ALA A 12 -29.51 -66.02 -105.31
N LEU A 13 -28.54 -65.71 -106.16
CA LEU A 13 -27.39 -64.87 -105.82
C LEU A 13 -27.81 -63.40 -105.58
N ILE A 14 -28.68 -62.85 -106.40
CA ILE A 14 -29.22 -61.48 -106.23
C ILE A 14 -30.03 -61.37 -104.93
N ALA A 15 -30.88 -62.37 -104.63
CA ALA A 15 -31.64 -62.40 -103.39
C ALA A 15 -30.72 -62.47 -102.16
N LEU A 16 -29.61 -63.23 -102.23
CA LEU A 16 -28.64 -63.35 -101.15
C LEU A 16 -27.86 -62.05 -100.90
N VAL A 17 -27.50 -61.32 -101.97
CA VAL A 17 -26.87 -59.98 -101.86
C VAL A 17 -27.85 -58.96 -101.26
N LEU A 18 -29.12 -58.98 -101.66
CA LEU A 18 -30.15 -58.10 -101.08
C LEU A 18 -30.40 -58.41 -99.61
N VAL A 19 -30.49 -59.69 -99.23
CA VAL A 19 -30.62 -60.08 -97.81
C VAL A 19 -29.37 -59.70 -97.01
N GLY A 20 -28.17 -59.89 -97.56
CA GLY A 20 -26.92 -59.50 -96.91
C GLY A 20 -26.79 -57.99 -96.71
N THR A 21 -27.20 -57.19 -97.70
CA THR A 21 -27.18 -55.71 -97.61
C THR A 21 -28.25 -55.20 -96.64
N CYS A 22 -29.46 -55.76 -96.65
CA CYS A 22 -30.49 -55.44 -95.65
C CYS A 22 -30.05 -55.82 -94.22
N PHE A 23 -29.36 -56.95 -94.04
CA PHE A 23 -28.83 -57.37 -92.74
C PHE A 23 -27.69 -56.45 -92.28
N SER A 24 -26.79 -56.03 -93.17
CA SER A 24 -25.72 -55.06 -92.85
C SER A 24 -26.32 -53.73 -92.37
N VAL A 25 -27.33 -53.21 -93.07
CA VAL A 25 -28.02 -51.97 -92.67
C VAL A 25 -28.73 -52.13 -91.33
N ALA A 26 -29.33 -53.29 -91.04
CA ALA A 26 -29.98 -53.53 -89.76
C ALA A 26 -28.98 -53.62 -88.59
N VAL A 27 -27.81 -54.23 -88.81
CA VAL A 27 -26.72 -54.30 -87.82
C VAL A 27 -26.13 -52.90 -87.58
N ASP A 28 -25.84 -52.15 -88.64
CA ASP A 28 -25.33 -50.77 -88.54
C ASP A 28 -26.35 -49.83 -87.87
N TYR A 29 -27.64 -50.01 -88.14
CA TYR A 29 -28.72 -49.27 -87.48
C TYR A 29 -28.81 -49.61 -85.99
N ARG A 30 -28.64 -50.89 -85.61
CA ARG A 30 -28.61 -51.30 -84.20
C ARG A 30 -27.41 -50.69 -83.46
N ASP A 31 -26.23 -50.74 -84.06
CA ASP A 31 -25.02 -50.16 -83.48
C ASP A 31 -25.10 -48.63 -83.41
N TYR A 32 -25.75 -47.98 -84.38
CA TYR A 32 -26.06 -46.55 -84.32
C TYR A 32 -27.01 -46.21 -83.17
N VAL A 33 -28.10 -46.99 -82.99
CA VAL A 33 -29.06 -46.78 -81.90
C VAL A 33 -28.42 -47.02 -80.52
N VAL A 34 -27.55 -48.03 -80.38
CA VAL A 34 -26.80 -48.28 -79.14
C VAL A 34 -25.85 -47.12 -78.83
N LYS A 35 -25.10 -46.64 -79.83
CA LYS A 35 -24.22 -45.47 -79.67
C LYS A 35 -24.99 -44.18 -79.39
N ALA A 36 -26.13 -43.97 -80.04
CA ALA A 36 -27.00 -42.82 -79.77
C ALA A 36 -27.51 -42.83 -78.33
N ARG A 37 -27.92 -44.00 -77.82
CA ARG A 37 -28.30 -44.17 -76.42
C ARG A 37 -27.13 -43.93 -75.46
N GLU A 38 -25.94 -44.41 -75.78
CA GLU A 38 -24.74 -44.15 -74.98
C GLU A 38 -24.39 -42.65 -74.96
N VAL A 39 -24.54 -41.96 -76.09
CA VAL A 39 -24.38 -40.50 -76.17
C VAL A 39 -25.44 -39.77 -75.35
N ASP A 40 -26.69 -40.22 -75.36
CA ASP A 40 -27.77 -39.63 -74.55
C ASP A 40 -27.52 -39.85 -73.04
N GLU A 41 -27.08 -41.05 -72.66
CA GLU A 41 -26.70 -41.38 -71.28
C GLU A 41 -25.49 -40.54 -70.82
N GLN A 42 -24.47 -40.38 -71.68
CA GLN A 42 -23.34 -39.49 -71.42
C GLN A 42 -23.76 -38.02 -71.32
N GLN A 43 -24.68 -37.56 -72.17
CA GLN A 43 -25.22 -36.21 -72.12
C GLN A 43 -26.00 -35.96 -70.82
N ALA A 44 -26.80 -36.93 -70.36
CA ALA A 44 -27.50 -36.84 -69.08
C ALA A 44 -26.51 -36.74 -67.91
N VAL A 45 -25.45 -37.55 -67.90
CA VAL A 45 -24.38 -37.47 -66.89
C VAL A 45 -23.65 -36.13 -66.93
N ILE A 46 -23.35 -35.60 -68.12
CA ILE A 46 -22.72 -34.28 -68.29
C ILE A 46 -23.63 -33.17 -67.74
N GLN A 47 -24.94 -33.25 -67.99
CA GLN A 47 -25.91 -32.29 -67.45
C GLN A 47 -25.97 -32.34 -65.92
N GLU A 48 -26.02 -33.54 -65.34
CA GLU A 48 -26.02 -33.73 -63.88
C GLU A 48 -24.73 -33.18 -63.24
N LEU A 49 -23.57 -33.47 -63.83
CA LEU A 49 -22.29 -32.96 -63.34
C LEU A 49 -22.20 -31.44 -63.45
N ASN A 50 -22.70 -30.85 -64.54
CA ASN A 50 -22.76 -29.40 -64.69
C ASN A 50 -23.67 -28.75 -63.64
N HIS A 51 -24.80 -29.39 -63.32
CA HIS A 51 -25.70 -28.94 -62.27
C HIS A 51 -25.01 -28.97 -60.89
N LYS A 52 -24.41 -30.10 -60.51
CA LYS A 52 -23.65 -30.25 -59.25
C LYS A 52 -22.49 -29.26 -59.15
N LEU A 53 -21.80 -29.00 -60.26
CA LEU A 53 -20.71 -28.03 -60.31
C LEU A 53 -21.22 -26.60 -60.15
N MET A 54 -22.38 -26.26 -60.73
CA MET A 54 -23.04 -24.98 -60.52
C MET A 54 -23.47 -24.78 -59.06
N GLU A 55 -24.08 -25.79 -58.44
CA GLU A 55 -24.44 -25.77 -57.01
C GLU A 55 -23.21 -25.60 -56.12
N SER A 56 -22.15 -26.36 -56.39
CA SER A 56 -20.89 -26.25 -55.63
C SER A 56 -20.25 -24.88 -55.79
N ARG A 57 -20.30 -24.28 -56.98
CA ARG A 57 -19.82 -22.91 -57.22
C ARG A 57 -20.65 -21.88 -56.46
N GLN A 58 -21.96 -22.02 -56.43
CA GLN A 58 -22.85 -21.14 -55.66
C GLN A 58 -22.60 -21.27 -54.15
N ALA A 59 -22.45 -22.50 -53.65
CA ALA A 59 -22.11 -22.73 -52.24
C ALA A 59 -20.75 -22.10 -51.86
N LEU A 60 -19.74 -22.23 -52.73
CA LEU A 60 -18.44 -21.59 -52.53
C LEU A 60 -18.49 -20.07 -52.61
N SER A 61 -19.32 -19.48 -53.50
CA SER A 61 -19.47 -18.03 -53.56
C SER A 61 -20.14 -17.47 -52.31
N VAL A 62 -21.16 -18.15 -51.79
CA VAL A 62 -21.82 -17.79 -50.52
C VAL A 62 -20.84 -17.88 -49.35
N LYS A 63 -20.04 -18.95 -49.29
CA LYS A 63 -19.02 -19.10 -48.25
C LYS A 63 -17.95 -18.00 -48.30
N ARG A 64 -17.45 -17.66 -49.50
CA ARG A 64 -16.50 -16.55 -49.68
C ARG A 64 -17.09 -15.22 -49.24
N GLN A 65 -18.34 -14.93 -49.60
CA GLN A 65 -19.04 -13.71 -49.15
C GLN A 65 -19.18 -13.65 -47.63
N ALA A 66 -19.43 -14.79 -46.97
CA ALA A 66 -19.46 -14.84 -45.50
C ALA A 66 -18.08 -14.58 -44.88
N GLU A 67 -17.01 -15.16 -45.43
CA GLU A 67 -15.63 -14.92 -45.00
C GLU A 67 -15.22 -13.44 -45.19
N ASP A 68 -15.62 -12.82 -46.32
CA ASP A 68 -15.37 -11.41 -46.59
C ASP A 68 -16.14 -10.51 -45.61
N ALA A 69 -17.40 -10.82 -45.32
CA ALA A 69 -18.21 -10.08 -44.35
C ALA A 69 -17.65 -10.19 -42.92
N GLU A 70 -17.16 -11.36 -42.52
CA GLU A 70 -16.48 -11.55 -41.24
C GLU A 70 -15.18 -10.72 -41.15
N ALA A 71 -14.41 -10.66 -42.24
CA ALA A 71 -13.20 -9.84 -42.31
C ALA A 71 -13.53 -8.34 -42.17
N GLU A 72 -14.59 -7.85 -42.81
CA GLU A 72 -15.05 -6.46 -42.66
C GLU A 72 -15.46 -6.13 -41.21
N ILE A 73 -16.18 -7.05 -40.55
CA ILE A 73 -16.55 -6.89 -39.14
C ILE A 73 -15.29 -6.82 -38.28
N TYR A 74 -14.32 -7.70 -38.49
CA TYR A 74 -13.07 -7.69 -37.73
C TYR A 74 -12.28 -6.38 -37.92
N GLN A 75 -12.20 -5.86 -39.15
CA GLN A 75 -11.58 -4.56 -39.43
C GLN A 75 -12.31 -3.39 -38.75
N SER A 76 -13.65 -3.42 -38.72
CA SER A 76 -14.44 -2.42 -38.01
C SER A 76 -14.23 -2.46 -36.48
N MET A 77 -14.04 -3.66 -35.92
CA MET A 77 -13.71 -3.82 -34.50
C MET A 77 -12.31 -3.31 -34.19
N LEU A 78 -11.31 -3.63 -35.02
CA LEU A 78 -9.93 -3.13 -34.84
C LEU A 78 -9.88 -1.59 -34.87
N SER A 79 -10.48 -0.96 -35.88
CA SER A 79 -10.54 0.50 -35.95
C SER A 79 -11.29 1.13 -34.76
N SER A 80 -12.31 0.46 -34.24
CA SER A 80 -13.00 0.89 -33.01
C SER A 80 -12.12 0.77 -31.77
N VAL A 81 -11.30 -0.29 -31.67
CA VAL A 81 -10.32 -0.47 -30.59
C VAL A 81 -9.25 0.61 -30.65
N ASP A 82 -8.70 0.89 -31.83
CA ASP A 82 -7.70 1.96 -32.04
C ASP A 82 -8.29 3.33 -31.67
N GLY A 83 -9.49 3.65 -32.16
CA GLY A 83 -10.16 4.90 -31.82
C GLY A 83 -10.50 5.03 -30.33
N ASN A 84 -10.73 3.91 -29.63
CA ASN A 84 -10.91 3.92 -28.18
C ASN A 84 -9.59 4.07 -27.43
N ALA A 85 -8.50 3.48 -27.93
CA ALA A 85 -7.16 3.65 -27.36
C ALA A 85 -6.70 5.11 -27.45
N GLU A 86 -6.95 5.79 -28.58
CA GLU A 86 -6.68 7.22 -28.72
C GLU A 86 -7.49 8.07 -27.72
N LYS A 87 -8.78 7.77 -27.53
CA LYS A 87 -9.61 8.45 -26.54
C LYS A 87 -9.12 8.22 -25.11
N LEU A 88 -8.69 7.00 -24.78
CA LEU A 88 -8.12 6.70 -23.47
C LEU A 88 -6.85 7.51 -23.23
N ALA A 89 -5.93 7.55 -24.20
CA ALA A 89 -4.71 8.34 -24.09
C ALA A 89 -5.02 9.85 -23.89
N LEU A 90 -6.02 10.38 -24.59
CA LEU A 90 -6.46 11.78 -24.42
C LEU A 90 -7.03 12.03 -23.01
N LEU A 91 -7.87 11.12 -22.51
CA LEU A 91 -8.46 11.23 -21.17
C LEU A 91 -7.39 11.12 -20.07
N GLU A 92 -6.41 10.25 -20.24
CA GLU A 92 -5.29 10.10 -19.31
C GLU A 92 -4.42 11.36 -19.27
N SER A 93 -4.11 11.94 -20.44
CA SER A 93 -3.41 13.23 -20.52
C SER A 93 -4.21 14.34 -19.83
N SER A 94 -5.50 14.46 -20.13
CA SER A 94 -6.36 15.48 -19.53
C SER A 94 -6.49 15.31 -18.02
N LYS A 95 -6.58 14.07 -17.53
CA LYS A 95 -6.57 13.77 -16.09
C LYS A 95 -5.26 14.23 -15.44
N SER A 96 -4.12 13.91 -16.04
CA SER A 96 -2.81 14.34 -15.52
C SER A 96 -2.69 15.86 -15.47
N ASP A 97 -3.16 16.57 -16.50
CA ASP A 97 -3.13 18.03 -16.55
C ASP A 97 -4.04 18.66 -15.47
N LEU A 98 -5.22 18.09 -15.26
CA LEU A 98 -6.14 18.53 -14.21
C LEU A 98 -5.56 18.27 -12.82
N GLU A 99 -4.93 17.11 -12.59
CA GLU A 99 -4.26 16.81 -11.32
C GLU A 99 -3.10 17.77 -11.04
N ALA A 100 -2.29 18.08 -12.07
CA ALA A 100 -1.23 19.08 -11.96
C ALA A 100 -1.80 20.47 -11.66
N GLY A 101 -2.89 20.87 -12.33
CA GLY A 101 -3.58 22.12 -12.10
C GLY A 101 -4.17 22.24 -10.69
N LEU A 102 -4.81 21.17 -10.18
CA LEU A 102 -5.35 21.11 -8.82
C LEU A 102 -4.26 21.25 -7.77
N ASN A 103 -3.14 20.53 -7.94
CA ASN A 103 -2.00 20.63 -7.03
C ASN A 103 -1.37 22.03 -7.04
N GLY A 104 -1.28 22.66 -8.22
CA GLY A 104 -0.83 24.04 -8.36
C GLY A 104 -1.75 25.02 -7.62
N LEU A 105 -3.06 24.90 -7.84
CA LEU A 105 -4.07 25.76 -7.21
C LEU A 105 -4.10 25.60 -5.69
N GLU A 106 -4.01 24.38 -5.17
CA GLU A 106 -3.96 24.12 -3.72
C GLU A 106 -2.72 24.77 -3.09
N SER A 107 -1.57 24.67 -3.75
CA SER A 107 -0.32 25.32 -3.31
C SER A 107 -0.46 26.84 -3.28
N GLU A 108 -1.00 27.44 -4.35
CA GLU A 108 -1.26 28.88 -4.43
C GLU A 108 -2.24 29.33 -3.34
N PHE A 109 -3.28 28.54 -3.09
CA PHE A 109 -4.28 28.84 -2.08
C PHE A 109 -3.73 28.74 -0.65
N GLU A 110 -2.84 27.79 -0.37
CA GLU A 110 -2.14 27.72 0.92
C GLU A 110 -1.21 28.92 1.14
N VAL A 111 -0.50 29.37 0.10
CA VAL A 111 0.30 30.60 0.16
C VAL A 111 -0.58 31.81 0.44
N TYR A 112 -1.70 31.94 -0.28
CA TYR A 112 -2.66 33.02 -0.08
C TYR A 112 -3.29 32.99 1.31
N ARG A 113 -3.74 31.83 1.80
CA ARG A 113 -4.30 31.67 3.15
C ARG A 113 -3.28 32.05 4.20
N LYS A 114 -2.01 31.67 4.04
CA LYS A 114 -0.95 32.03 4.97
C LYS A 114 -0.72 33.54 5.03
N SER A 115 -0.61 34.21 3.88
CA SER A 115 -0.43 35.67 3.85
C SER A 115 -1.64 36.41 4.40
N TYR A 116 -2.86 35.93 4.09
CA TYR A 116 -4.10 36.44 4.67
C TYR A 116 -4.12 36.31 6.19
N ARG A 117 -3.78 35.13 6.74
CA ARG A 117 -3.69 34.91 8.19
C ARG A 117 -2.68 35.85 8.83
N GLU A 118 -1.49 35.99 8.25
CA GLU A 118 -0.46 36.89 8.77
C GLU A 118 -0.95 38.34 8.81
N GLN A 119 -1.65 38.80 7.76
CA GLN A 119 -2.23 40.14 7.70
C GLN A 119 -3.35 40.34 8.73
N GLU A 120 -4.29 39.40 8.84
CA GLU A 120 -5.36 39.45 9.84
C GLU A 120 -4.80 39.42 11.27
N PHE A 121 -3.74 38.64 11.50
CA PHE A 121 -3.09 38.55 12.81
C PHE A 121 -2.49 39.88 13.22
N GLN A 122 -1.83 40.60 12.30
CA GLN A 122 -1.27 41.92 12.57
C GLN A 122 -2.37 42.97 12.76
N THR A 123 -3.39 42.94 11.90
CA THR A 123 -4.50 43.91 11.95
C THR A 123 -5.28 43.81 13.26
N ALA A 124 -5.43 42.60 13.80
CA ALA A 124 -6.12 42.38 15.05
C ALA A 124 -5.37 42.92 16.29
N VAL A 125 -4.06 43.17 16.20
CA VAL A 125 -3.29 43.67 17.36
C VAL A 125 -3.75 45.09 17.72
N GLY A 126 -4.14 45.27 18.98
CA GLY A 126 -4.64 46.54 19.51
C GLY A 126 -6.16 46.69 19.41
N GLU A 127 -6.87 45.78 18.75
CA GLU A 127 -8.34 45.79 18.76
C GLU A 127 -8.89 45.60 20.18
N HIS A 128 -9.95 46.34 20.47
CA HIS A 128 -10.58 46.38 21.77
C HIS A 128 -11.99 45.80 21.73
N TYR A 129 -12.30 44.96 22.72
CA TYR A 129 -13.57 44.28 22.89
C TYR A 129 -14.05 44.43 24.32
N ARG A 130 -15.31 44.83 24.48
CA ARG A 130 -15.91 44.99 25.82
C ARG A 130 -15.94 43.67 26.59
N HIS A 131 -16.35 42.59 25.91
CA HIS A 131 -16.44 41.25 26.49
C HIS A 131 -15.97 40.22 25.46
N LEU A 132 -15.20 39.24 25.91
CA LEU A 132 -14.85 38.04 25.15
C LEU A 132 -15.23 36.82 25.96
N THR A 133 -16.15 36.02 25.43
CA THR A 133 -16.58 34.75 26.05
C THR A 133 -15.94 33.60 25.31
N THR A 134 -15.30 32.67 26.02
CA THR A 134 -14.76 31.44 25.44
C THR A 134 -15.87 30.40 25.24
N SER A 135 -15.60 29.39 24.42
CA SER A 135 -16.50 28.25 24.21
C SER A 135 -16.82 27.51 25.52
N ASP A 136 -15.90 27.54 26.50
CA ASP A 136 -16.07 26.95 27.84
C ASP A 136 -16.85 27.86 28.81
N GLY A 137 -17.38 29.01 28.35
CA GLY A 137 -18.18 29.94 29.14
C GLY A 137 -17.39 30.93 30.00
N LYS A 138 -16.05 30.97 29.89
CA LYS A 138 -15.23 31.94 30.62
C LYS A 138 -15.33 33.31 29.96
N VAL A 139 -15.63 34.34 30.76
CA VAL A 139 -15.79 35.72 30.28
C VAL A 139 -14.57 36.54 30.67
N TYR A 140 -14.03 37.28 29.70
CA TYR A 140 -12.97 38.25 29.87
C TYR A 140 -13.55 39.64 29.58
N ASP A 141 -13.41 40.56 30.54
CA ASP A 141 -13.86 41.94 30.42
C ASP A 141 -12.72 42.87 30.00
N ASP A 142 -13.06 43.87 29.20
CA ASP A 142 -12.15 44.95 28.76
C ASP A 142 -10.91 44.39 28.04
N VAL A 143 -11.16 43.64 26.97
CA VAL A 143 -10.18 42.81 26.28
C VAL A 143 -9.53 43.59 25.16
N THR A 144 -8.21 43.75 25.22
CA THR A 144 -7.37 44.24 24.13
C THR A 144 -6.51 43.10 23.59
N ILE A 145 -6.52 42.87 22.29
CA ILE A 145 -5.66 41.87 21.65
C ILE A 145 -4.22 42.37 21.67
N ARG A 146 -3.31 41.59 22.28
CA ARG A 146 -1.88 41.89 22.28
C ARG A 146 -1.14 41.22 21.13
N LYS A 147 -1.48 39.95 20.88
CA LYS A 147 -0.80 39.14 19.87
C LYS A 147 -1.70 37.99 19.44
N VAL A 148 -1.74 37.72 18.14
CA VAL A 148 -2.30 36.49 17.60
C VAL A 148 -1.14 35.55 17.29
N THR A 149 -1.19 34.32 17.79
CA THR A 149 -0.17 33.28 17.58
C THR A 149 -0.80 32.10 16.84
N PRO A 150 0.00 31.21 16.20
CA PRO A 150 -0.54 30.00 15.58
C PRO A 150 -1.28 29.06 16.55
N VAL A 151 -1.07 29.21 17.86
CA VAL A 151 -1.70 28.39 18.90
C VAL A 151 -2.99 29.00 19.44
N GLY A 152 -3.13 30.32 19.35
CA GLY A 152 -4.26 31.07 19.91
C GLY A 152 -3.97 32.54 20.13
N LEU A 153 -4.76 33.17 20.99
CA LEU A 153 -4.82 34.60 21.20
C LEU A 153 -4.20 35.00 22.55
N GLU A 154 -3.32 35.98 22.56
CA GLU A 154 -2.86 36.65 23.78
C GLU A 154 -3.61 37.96 23.94
N VAL A 155 -4.33 38.08 25.06
CA VAL A 155 -5.17 39.24 25.36
C VAL A 155 -4.75 39.87 26.68
N ARG A 156 -4.84 41.21 26.74
CA ARG A 156 -4.86 41.97 27.98
C ARG A 156 -6.31 42.20 28.36
N HIS A 157 -6.68 41.89 29.59
CA HIS A 157 -8.01 42.09 30.14
C HIS A 157 -7.92 42.75 31.53
N LYS A 158 -9.05 43.10 32.13
CA LYS A 158 -9.09 43.81 33.43
C LYS A 158 -8.23 43.16 34.54
N SER A 159 -8.19 41.83 34.60
CA SER A 159 -7.48 41.09 35.66
C SER A 159 -6.04 40.69 35.30
N GLY A 160 -5.56 40.99 34.09
CA GLY A 160 -4.19 40.65 33.70
C GLY A 160 -4.02 40.29 32.22
N ILE A 161 -3.05 39.43 31.93
CA ILE A 161 -2.78 38.90 30.60
C ILE A 161 -3.20 37.43 30.57
N ALA A 162 -3.95 37.04 29.55
CA ALA A 162 -4.37 35.66 29.35
C ALA A 162 -4.00 35.19 27.94
N ARG A 163 -3.54 33.94 27.86
CA ARG A 163 -3.38 33.21 26.60
C ARG A 163 -4.58 32.27 26.45
N ILE A 164 -5.34 32.45 25.39
CA ILE A 164 -6.55 31.68 25.08
C ILE A 164 -6.23 30.81 23.87
N HIS A 165 -6.38 29.49 23.99
CA HIS A 165 -6.16 28.57 22.88
C HIS A 165 -7.21 28.78 21.77
N ALA A 166 -6.79 28.60 20.52
CA ALA A 166 -7.67 28.71 19.35
C ALA A 166 -8.95 27.86 19.48
N SER A 167 -8.83 26.63 20.01
CA SER A 167 -9.94 25.71 20.21
C SER A 167 -10.96 26.16 21.27
N ALA A 168 -10.54 27.01 22.22
CA ALA A 168 -11.40 27.54 23.26
C ALA A 168 -12.08 28.86 22.84
N LEU A 169 -11.74 29.41 21.67
CA LEU A 169 -12.36 30.62 21.15
C LEU A 169 -13.68 30.28 20.42
N PRO A 170 -14.67 31.20 20.41
CA PRO A 170 -15.90 31.03 19.65
C PRO A 170 -15.66 30.86 18.14
N ALA A 171 -16.60 30.22 17.44
CA ALA A 171 -16.53 29.95 16.00
C ALA A 171 -16.16 31.19 15.17
N LYS A 172 -16.76 32.35 15.47
CA LYS A 172 -16.44 33.63 14.80
C LYS A 172 -14.95 33.97 14.78
N TRP A 173 -14.24 33.69 15.87
CA TRP A 173 -12.81 33.94 15.97
C TRP A 173 -11.99 32.89 15.23
N GLN A 174 -12.43 31.63 15.28
CA GLN A 174 -11.80 30.53 14.54
C GLN A 174 -11.92 30.76 13.02
N GLU A 175 -13.08 31.20 12.55
CA GLU A 175 -13.35 31.55 11.15
C GLU A 175 -12.53 32.75 10.68
N ARG A 176 -12.42 33.78 11.52
CA ARG A 176 -11.63 34.98 11.19
C ARG A 176 -10.15 34.66 11.01
N PHE A 177 -9.58 33.92 11.97
CA PHE A 177 -8.14 33.69 12.05
C PHE A 177 -7.66 32.40 11.38
N GLN A 178 -8.58 31.50 11.01
CA GLN A 178 -8.34 30.28 10.23
C GLN A 178 -7.12 29.48 10.72
N TRP A 179 -7.00 29.26 12.03
CA TRP A 179 -5.85 28.55 12.59
C TRP A 179 -5.64 27.18 11.94
N ASN A 180 -4.41 26.89 11.52
CA ASN A 180 -4.04 25.60 10.97
C ASN A 180 -3.66 24.62 12.11
N ASP A 181 -4.33 23.46 12.12
CA ASP A 181 -4.16 22.41 13.13
C ASP A 181 -2.77 21.80 13.18
N GLU A 182 -2.11 21.66 12.03
CA GLU A 182 -0.77 21.12 11.92
C GLU A 182 0.26 22.12 12.44
N GLU A 183 0.18 23.38 12.03
CA GLU A 183 1.05 24.45 12.52
C GLU A 183 0.92 24.62 14.03
N ARG A 184 -0.31 24.57 14.55
CA ARG A 184 -0.59 24.63 15.99
C ARG A 184 0.05 23.47 16.74
N ARG A 185 -0.12 22.23 16.29
CA ARG A 185 0.51 21.05 16.90
C ARG A 185 2.03 21.15 16.89
N GLY A 186 2.60 21.57 15.76
CA GLY A 186 4.04 21.77 15.62
C GLY A 186 4.60 22.82 16.58
N GLN A 187 3.87 23.93 16.81
CA GLN A 187 4.29 24.95 17.77
C GLN A 187 4.15 24.49 19.21
N LEU A 188 3.06 23.79 19.56
CA LEU A 188 2.88 23.23 20.91
C LEU A 188 4.00 22.22 21.26
N GLU A 189 4.41 21.38 20.31
CA GLU A 189 5.50 20.44 20.55
C GLU A 189 6.84 21.18 20.72
N LYS A 190 7.11 22.23 19.93
CA LYS A 190 8.30 23.07 20.14
C LYS A 190 8.31 23.71 21.53
N GLU A 191 7.19 24.27 21.96
CA GLU A 191 7.05 24.83 23.32
C GLU A 191 7.29 23.78 24.39
N ARG A 192 6.74 22.57 24.23
CA ARG A 192 6.95 21.43 25.14
C ARG A 192 8.42 21.02 25.21
N LEU A 193 9.09 20.89 24.07
CA LEU A 193 10.51 20.53 24.01
C LEU A 193 11.37 21.57 24.72
N VAL A 194 11.09 22.85 24.54
CA VAL A 194 11.79 23.93 25.25
C VAL A 194 11.63 23.80 26.76
N LEU A 195 10.41 23.51 27.24
CA LEU A 195 10.15 23.30 28.67
C LEU A 195 10.89 22.08 29.22
N VAL A 196 10.88 20.97 28.48
CA VAL A 196 11.62 19.75 28.86
C VAL A 196 13.11 20.03 28.93
N MET A 197 13.69 20.68 27.92
CA MET A 197 15.11 21.04 27.92
C MET A 197 15.49 21.97 29.07
N ALA A 198 14.63 22.94 29.39
CA ALA A 198 14.83 23.83 30.54
C ALA A 198 14.82 23.06 31.87
N SER A 199 13.90 22.08 32.00
CA SER A 199 13.83 21.22 33.19
C SER A 199 15.06 20.34 33.35
N ILE A 200 15.58 19.78 32.24
CA ILE A 200 16.80 18.96 32.24
C ILE A 200 17.98 19.82 32.68
N ARG A 201 18.18 20.99 32.06
CA ARG A 201 19.27 21.91 32.44
C ARG A 201 19.22 22.31 33.91
N LYS A 202 18.02 22.56 34.44
CA LYS A 202 17.82 22.86 35.85
C LYS A 202 18.24 21.67 36.72
N SER A 203 17.81 20.46 36.37
CA SER A 203 18.17 19.24 37.11
C SER A 203 19.68 18.96 37.06
N GLU A 204 20.32 19.17 35.91
CA GLU A 204 21.78 19.00 35.75
C GLU A 204 22.54 20.03 36.60
N ALA A 205 22.08 21.28 36.63
CA ALA A 205 22.67 22.32 37.47
C ALA A 205 22.54 21.99 38.96
N GLU A 206 21.39 21.46 39.39
CA GLU A 206 21.18 21.01 40.78
C GLU A 206 22.09 19.82 41.14
N ILE A 207 22.23 18.84 40.23
CA ILE A 207 23.16 17.72 40.39
C ILE A 207 24.59 18.23 40.50
N ALA A 208 25.03 19.12 39.61
CA ALA A 208 26.37 19.70 39.64
C ALA A 208 26.64 20.48 40.93
N GLN A 209 25.68 21.29 41.39
CA GLN A 209 25.79 22.00 42.68
C GLN A 209 25.87 21.02 43.86
N SER A 210 25.09 19.94 43.85
CA SER A 210 25.13 18.94 44.91
C SER A 210 26.48 18.22 44.98
N LYS A 211 27.07 17.87 43.82
CA LYS A 211 28.42 17.28 43.73
C LYS A 211 29.49 18.23 44.26
N LEU A 212 29.43 19.52 43.89
CA LEU A 212 30.36 20.53 44.38
C LEU A 212 30.25 20.74 45.90
N ARG A 213 29.03 20.77 46.44
CA ARG A 213 28.80 20.86 47.90
C ARG A 213 29.39 19.67 48.64
N ARG A 214 29.18 18.44 48.13
CA ARG A 214 29.77 17.22 48.69
C ARG A 214 31.30 17.24 48.65
N ALA A 215 31.89 17.60 47.51
CA ALA A 215 33.35 17.70 47.37
C ALA A 215 33.95 18.72 48.36
N ARG A 216 33.31 19.88 48.53
CA ARG A 216 33.73 20.90 49.53
C ARG A 216 33.56 20.44 50.97
N ALA A 217 32.53 19.66 51.27
CA ALA A 217 32.35 19.08 52.60
C ALA A 217 33.45 18.06 52.90
N LEU A 218 33.79 17.21 51.91
CA LEU A 218 34.86 16.21 52.03
C LEU A 218 36.24 16.86 52.18
N SER A 219 36.51 17.98 51.51
CA SER A 219 37.79 18.68 51.64
C SER A 219 37.97 19.38 53.00
N ARG A 220 36.88 19.68 53.71
CA ARG A 220 36.91 20.28 55.06
C ARG A 220 37.11 19.28 56.20
N LEU A 221 37.01 17.98 55.92
CA LEU A 221 37.24 16.96 56.92
C LEU A 221 38.74 16.82 57.21
N ASN A 222 39.08 16.68 58.49
CA ASN A 222 40.41 16.24 58.92
C ASN A 222 40.67 14.78 58.50
N SER A 223 41.91 14.31 58.66
CA SER A 223 42.30 12.93 58.31
C SER A 223 41.41 11.88 59.01
N GLU A 224 41.08 12.09 60.29
CA GLU A 224 40.22 11.18 61.06
C GLU A 224 38.77 11.10 60.50
N GLY A 225 38.21 12.23 60.07
CA GLY A 225 36.87 12.26 59.47
C GLY A 225 36.82 11.60 58.09
N LYS A 226 37.90 11.71 57.29
CA LYS A 226 38.02 11.00 56.01
C LYS A 226 38.12 9.49 56.21
N GLU A 227 38.88 9.06 57.22
CA GLU A 227 39.05 7.63 57.51
C GLU A 227 37.73 6.99 57.98
N LYS A 228 36.96 7.67 58.84
CA LYS A 228 35.61 7.19 59.24
C LYS A 228 34.66 7.04 58.06
N ILE A 229 34.71 7.95 57.09
CA ILE A 229 33.88 7.85 55.87
C ILE A 229 34.35 6.70 54.98
N ARG A 230 35.68 6.54 54.82
CA ARG A 230 36.27 5.43 54.06
C ARG A 230 35.90 4.08 54.68
N GLU A 231 36.00 3.97 56.00
CA GLU A 231 35.61 2.77 56.74
C GLU A 231 34.12 2.47 56.58
N ALA A 232 33.24 3.46 56.74
CA ALA A 232 31.80 3.28 56.53
C ALA A 232 31.46 2.84 55.09
N LEU A 233 32.14 3.39 54.08
CA LEU A 233 31.96 2.98 52.68
C LEU A 233 32.50 1.57 52.43
N SER A 234 33.66 1.22 52.98
CA SER A 234 34.24 -0.12 52.92
C SER A 234 33.30 -1.16 53.55
N GLN A 235 32.75 -0.87 54.73
CA GLN A 235 31.74 -1.72 55.38
C GLN A 235 30.49 -1.88 54.53
N ASN A 236 30.07 -0.85 53.80
CA ASN A 236 28.92 -0.93 52.90
C ASN A 236 29.22 -1.79 51.66
N VAL A 237 30.43 -1.70 51.09
CA VAL A 237 30.88 -2.60 50.01
C VAL A 237 30.86 -4.04 50.49
N LEU A 238 31.44 -4.32 51.67
CA LEU A 238 31.46 -5.66 52.26
C LEU A 238 30.03 -6.20 52.51
N LYS A 239 29.13 -5.34 53.01
CA LYS A 239 27.72 -5.70 53.19
C LYS A 239 27.08 -6.13 51.88
N TRP A 240 27.26 -5.37 50.80
CA TRP A 240 26.68 -5.72 49.50
C TRP A 240 27.32 -6.94 48.86
N ASP A 241 28.64 -7.13 48.99
CA ASP A 241 29.31 -8.36 48.55
C ASP A 241 28.73 -9.59 49.27
N ASN A 242 28.53 -9.51 50.60
CA ASN A 242 27.92 -10.60 51.38
C ASN A 242 26.46 -10.88 50.95
N VAL A 243 25.68 -9.83 50.67
CA VAL A 243 24.31 -9.99 50.15
C VAL A 243 24.33 -10.67 48.78
N LEU A 244 25.25 -10.28 47.91
CA LEU A 244 25.38 -10.81 46.56
C LEU A 244 25.80 -12.29 46.59
N LEU A 245 26.75 -12.65 47.46
CA LEU A 245 27.14 -14.05 47.71
C LEU A 245 25.94 -14.89 48.19
N GLY A 246 25.21 -14.43 49.20
CA GLY A 246 24.04 -15.15 49.71
C GLY A 246 22.91 -15.29 48.68
N LEU A 247 22.72 -14.31 47.78
CA LEU A 247 21.77 -14.41 46.69
C LEU A 247 22.23 -15.40 45.60
N HIS A 248 23.53 -15.49 45.32
CA HIS A 248 24.07 -16.50 44.41
C HIS A 248 23.91 -17.91 44.96
N ASP A 249 24.18 -18.12 46.24
CA ASP A 249 23.95 -19.42 46.91
C ASP A 249 22.47 -19.83 46.82
N GLN A 250 21.56 -18.91 47.14
CA GLN A 250 20.11 -19.15 47.00
C GLN A 250 19.69 -19.47 45.56
N LEU A 251 20.33 -18.85 44.57
CA LEU A 251 20.06 -19.14 43.16
C LEU A 251 20.56 -20.53 42.77
N ILE A 252 21.74 -20.93 43.25
CA ILE A 252 22.32 -22.25 43.04
C ILE A 252 21.42 -23.32 43.67
N ASP A 253 21.02 -23.14 44.93
CA ASP A 253 20.11 -24.04 45.63
C ASP A 253 18.76 -24.16 44.92
N ALA A 254 18.19 -23.03 44.47
CA ALA A 254 16.94 -23.02 43.73
C ALA A 254 17.06 -23.76 42.38
N LYS A 255 18.20 -23.62 41.68
CA LYS A 255 18.49 -24.36 40.45
C LYS A 255 18.60 -25.87 40.72
N PHE A 256 19.30 -26.29 41.77
CA PHE A 256 19.41 -27.71 42.12
C PHE A 256 18.06 -28.30 42.54
N ALA A 257 17.29 -27.62 43.38
CA ALA A 257 15.98 -28.06 43.84
C ALA A 257 14.93 -28.14 42.71
N SER A 258 15.02 -27.23 41.72
CA SER A 258 14.12 -27.25 40.55
C SER A 258 14.23 -28.50 39.66
N LYS A 259 15.34 -29.26 39.77
CA LYS A 259 15.56 -30.48 38.99
C LYS A 259 14.71 -31.67 39.47
N GLY A 260 14.16 -31.60 40.69
CA GLY A 260 13.37 -32.69 41.29
C GLY A 260 11.89 -32.38 41.48
N HIS A 261 11.49 -31.10 41.50
CA HIS A 261 10.11 -30.69 41.83
C HIS A 261 9.70 -29.45 41.03
N ALA A 262 8.43 -29.36 40.63
CA ALA A 262 7.89 -28.20 39.92
C ALA A 262 7.60 -27.00 40.85
N SER A 263 7.41 -27.27 42.15
CA SER A 263 6.96 -26.30 43.15
C SER A 263 7.94 -26.21 44.32
N VAL A 264 8.04 -25.03 44.94
CA VAL A 264 8.82 -24.83 46.16
C VAL A 264 8.11 -25.53 47.33
N PRO A 265 8.81 -26.32 48.17
CA PRO A 265 8.24 -26.88 49.41
C PRO A 265 7.65 -25.76 50.27
N ASP A 266 6.40 -25.94 50.74
CA ASP A 266 5.63 -24.96 51.52
C ASP A 266 5.26 -23.63 50.83
N GLY A 267 5.21 -23.57 49.49
CA GLY A 267 4.82 -22.34 48.78
C GLY A 267 4.00 -22.55 47.52
N LEU A 268 3.15 -21.56 47.21
CA LEU A 268 2.45 -21.43 45.91
C LEU A 268 3.38 -20.92 44.78
N GLU A 269 4.65 -20.64 45.08
CA GLU A 269 5.62 -20.12 44.13
C GLU A 269 6.31 -21.28 43.37
N THR A 270 6.36 -21.20 42.05
CA THR A 270 7.14 -22.14 41.23
C THR A 270 8.63 -21.81 41.33
N TRP A 271 9.51 -22.81 41.22
CA TRP A 271 10.97 -22.59 41.24
C TRP A 271 11.41 -21.56 40.18
N LYS A 272 10.76 -21.55 39.02
CA LYS A 272 10.99 -20.55 37.96
C LYS A 272 10.73 -19.12 38.43
N THR A 273 9.63 -18.89 39.14
CA THR A 273 9.27 -17.57 39.67
C THR A 273 10.26 -17.13 40.74
N ARG A 274 10.63 -18.06 41.64
CA ARG A 274 11.63 -17.81 42.69
C ARG A 274 12.99 -17.44 42.12
N MET A 275 13.47 -18.16 41.11
CA MET A 275 14.74 -17.86 40.42
C MET A 275 14.71 -16.48 39.76
N ASN A 276 13.63 -16.12 39.08
CA ASN A 276 13.50 -14.79 38.47
C ASN A 276 13.53 -13.66 39.52
N ARG A 277 12.86 -13.85 40.67
CA ARG A 277 12.92 -12.90 41.77
C ARG A 277 14.33 -12.75 42.32
N ILE A 278 15.05 -13.87 42.53
CA ILE A 278 16.44 -13.85 43.01
C ILE A 278 17.34 -13.15 42.00
N SER A 279 17.19 -13.42 40.70
CA SER A 279 17.98 -12.77 39.64
C SER A 279 17.81 -11.25 39.65
N ARG A 280 16.58 -10.72 39.73
CA ARG A 280 16.35 -9.27 39.84
C ARG A 280 16.99 -8.65 41.08
N ARG A 281 17.03 -9.39 42.18
CA ARG A 281 17.71 -8.94 43.42
C ARG A 281 19.22 -8.94 43.26
N ILE A 282 19.79 -9.89 42.51
CA ILE A 282 21.22 -9.90 42.17
C ILE A 282 21.56 -8.67 41.31
N ASP A 283 20.77 -8.37 40.28
CA ASP A 283 20.99 -7.20 39.42
C ASP A 283 20.98 -5.89 40.23
N TYR A 284 19.98 -5.73 41.11
CA TYR A 284 19.88 -4.60 42.01
C TYR A 284 21.08 -4.50 42.98
N ALA A 285 21.44 -5.60 43.64
CA ALA A 285 22.59 -5.64 44.57
C ALA A 285 23.91 -5.34 43.84
N THR A 286 24.04 -5.76 42.58
CA THR A 286 25.22 -5.50 41.75
C THR A 286 25.33 -4.01 41.41
N GLN A 287 24.22 -3.37 41.07
CA GLN A 287 24.18 -1.92 40.84
C GLN A 287 24.58 -1.14 42.10
N GLU A 288 24.02 -1.47 43.26
CA GLU A 288 24.34 -0.82 44.55
C GLU A 288 25.81 -1.04 44.94
N LEU A 289 26.36 -2.24 44.69
CA LEU A 289 27.78 -2.54 44.91
C LEU A 289 28.67 -1.65 44.03
N HIS A 290 28.34 -1.51 42.75
CA HIS A 290 29.08 -0.63 41.83
C HIS A 290 29.04 0.83 42.29
N GLU A 291 27.89 1.33 42.73
CA GLU A 291 27.79 2.68 43.27
C GLU A 291 28.61 2.87 44.55
N ALA A 292 28.61 1.87 45.45
CA ALA A 292 29.39 1.91 46.68
C ALA A 292 30.90 1.92 46.38
N ARG A 293 31.37 1.09 45.44
CA ARG A 293 32.78 1.07 44.99
C ARG A 293 33.17 2.39 44.33
N ALA A 294 32.34 2.92 43.44
CA ALA A 294 32.61 4.22 42.80
C ALA A 294 32.68 5.38 43.80
N LYS A 295 31.90 5.35 44.89
CA LYS A 295 31.99 6.33 45.99
C LYS A 295 33.29 6.19 46.78
N LEU A 296 33.77 4.95 46.98
CA LEU A 296 35.03 4.67 47.66
C LEU A 296 36.24 5.16 46.83
N ASP A 297 36.22 4.94 45.52
CA ASP A 297 37.29 5.35 44.59
C ASP A 297 37.40 6.88 44.43
N GLN A 298 36.31 7.62 44.67
CA GLN A 298 36.30 9.09 44.61
C GLN A 298 36.94 9.77 45.83
N LEU A 299 37.31 9.02 46.87
CA LEU A 299 38.03 9.58 48.02
C LEU A 299 39.54 9.67 47.69
N PRO A 300 40.18 10.84 47.88
CA PRO A 300 41.62 10.98 47.66
C PRO A 300 42.39 10.04 48.59
N GLN A 301 43.43 9.38 48.06
CA GLN A 301 44.30 8.47 48.81
C GLN A 301 45.03 9.17 49.95
#